data_AF-A0A2N2H637-F1
#
_entry.id   AF-A0A2N2H637-F1
#
_cell.length_a   1.000
_cell.length_b   1.000
_cell.length_c   1.000
_cell.angle_alpha   90.00
_cell.angle_beta   90.00
_cell.angle_gamma   90.00
#
_symmetry.space_group_name_H-M   'P 1'
#
loop_
_entity.id
_entity.type
_entity.pdbx_description
1 polymer ?
#
loop_
_entity_poly.entity_id
_entity_poly.type
_entity_poly.pdbx_seq_one_letter_code
_entity_poly.pdbx_strand_id
1 'polypeptide(L)'
;MEQEQLRNHLDHIGQNLHEICKEIAEVLILVHPANSHIPATTNSTPLPVTNETPAPAIDEKGRISSRQLAMLRKLCNEKLDGNWNAFDASCKARFSKALNYLSTKEASTLISELIGGESHGYKSRSAR
;
A
#
# COMPACT_ATOMS: atom_id res chain seq x y z
N MET A 1 -33.30 4.85 -33.28
CA MET A 1 -33.81 5.17 -31.93
C MET A 1 -33.09 4.34 -30.86
N GLU A 2 -33.03 3.01 -30.96
CA GLU A 2 -32.36 2.16 -29.97
C GLU A 2 -30.84 2.38 -29.87
N GLN A 3 -30.14 2.58 -30.99
CA GLN A 3 -28.68 2.83 -30.95
C GLN A 3 -28.30 4.16 -30.29
N GLU A 4 -29.17 5.16 -30.39
CA GLU A 4 -28.95 6.48 -29.79
C GLU A 4 -29.16 6.42 -28.26
N GLN A 5 -30.16 5.65 -27.81
CA GLN A 5 -30.35 5.37 -26.39
C GLN A 5 -29.18 4.58 -25.80
N LEU A 6 -28.67 3.57 -26.51
CA LEU A 6 -27.50 2.80 -26.07
C LEU A 6 -26.25 3.69 -25.97
N ARG A 7 -26.02 4.56 -26.95
CA ARG A 7 -24.91 5.52 -26.93
C ARG A 7 -25.02 6.49 -25.75
N ASN A 8 -26.19 7.07 -25.53
CA ASN A 8 -26.42 7.98 -24.40
C ASN A 8 -26.24 7.26 -23.04
N HIS A 9 -26.59 5.98 -22.96
CA HIS A 9 -26.38 5.18 -21.77
C HIS A 9 -24.91 4.89 -21.51
N LEU A 10 -24.14 4.55 -22.56
CA LEU A 10 -22.69 4.36 -22.45
C LEU A 10 -21.96 5.66 -22.10
N ASP A 11 -22.40 6.80 -22.65
CA ASP A 11 -21.85 8.12 -22.31
C ASP A 11 -22.09 8.45 -20.82
N HIS A 12 -23.28 8.14 -20.29
CA HIS A 12 -23.56 8.28 -18.85
C HIS A 12 -22.69 7.37 -17.99
N ILE A 13 -22.48 6.12 -18.41
CA ILE A 13 -21.58 5.20 -17.70
C ILE A 13 -20.15 5.75 -17.70
N GLY A 14 -19.68 6.27 -18.84
CA GLY A 14 -18.36 6.89 -18.96
C GLY A 14 -18.20 8.10 -18.04
N GLN A 15 -19.21 8.96 -17.97
CA GLN A 15 -19.22 10.12 -17.08
C GLN A 15 -19.14 9.71 -15.60
N ASN A 16 -19.96 8.73 -15.19
CA ASN A 16 -19.94 8.22 -13.81
C ASN A 16 -18.58 7.60 -13.44
N LEU A 17 -17.97 6.85 -14.35
CA LEU A 17 -16.63 6.29 -14.13
C LEU A 17 -15.57 7.39 -14.01
N HIS A 18 -15.68 8.47 -14.81
CA HIS A 18 -14.78 9.61 -14.71
C HIS A 18 -14.90 10.30 -13.34
N GLU A 19 -16.11 10.51 -12.84
CA GLU A 19 -16.36 11.10 -11.53
C GLU A 19 -15.82 10.24 -10.39
N ILE A 20 -16.04 8.92 -10.44
CA ILE A 20 -15.47 7.98 -9.45
C ILE A 20 -13.94 8.03 -9.45
N CYS A 21 -13.31 8.05 -10.63
CA CYS A 21 -11.86 8.16 -10.74
C CYS A 21 -11.33 9.47 -10.14
N LYS A 22 -12.06 10.58 -10.33
CA LYS A 22 -11.72 11.88 -9.75
C LYS A 22 -11.79 11.87 -8.22
N GLU A 23 -12.90 11.36 -7.67
CA GLU A 23 -13.09 11.20 -6.22
C GLU A 23 -11.99 10.34 -5.59
N ILE A 24 -11.64 9.21 -6.23
CA ILE A 24 -10.53 8.36 -5.78
C ILE A 24 -9.21 9.12 -5.78
N ALA A 25 -8.93 9.92 -6.83
CA ALA A 25 -7.71 10.72 -6.89
C ALA A 25 -7.65 11.78 -5.77
N GLU A 26 -8.77 12.44 -5.47
CA GLU A 26 -8.86 13.41 -4.37
C GLU A 26 -8.64 12.74 -3.01
N VAL A 27 -9.22 11.56 -2.77
CA VAL A 27 -8.97 10.78 -1.56
C VAL A 27 -7.49 10.37 -1.47
N LEU A 28 -6.86 9.95 -2.59
CA LEU A 28 -5.44 9.61 -2.59
C LEU A 28 -4.56 10.82 -2.26
N ILE A 29 -4.91 12.02 -2.73
CA ILE A 29 -4.21 13.28 -2.36
C ILE A 29 -4.35 13.55 -0.86
N LEU A 30 -5.52 13.32 -0.27
CA LEU A 30 -5.75 13.55 1.17
C LEU A 30 -5.09 12.49 2.06
N VAL A 31 -5.05 11.23 1.60
CA VAL A 31 -4.50 10.09 2.36
C VAL A 31 -2.98 9.96 2.21
N HIS A 32 -2.37 10.58 1.19
CA HIS A 32 -0.93 10.83 1.14
C HIS A 32 -0.61 12.22 1.74
N PRO A 33 -0.23 12.31 3.03
CA PRO A 33 0.35 13.55 3.53
C PRO A 33 1.69 13.80 2.81
N ALA A 34 1.68 14.76 1.89
CA ALA A 34 2.79 15.54 1.38
C ALA A 34 4.14 14.82 1.23
N ASN A 35 4.37 14.24 0.06
CA ASN A 35 5.71 14.16 -0.53
C ASN A 35 5.65 14.70 -1.96
N SER A 36 5.38 16.01 -2.12
CA SER A 36 5.83 16.87 -3.24
C SER A 36 4.96 18.13 -3.39
N HIS A 37 5.43 19.24 -2.82
CA HIS A 37 5.27 20.52 -3.48
C HIS A 37 6.55 21.32 -3.24
N ILE A 38 7.50 21.20 -4.17
CA ILE A 38 8.57 22.18 -4.35
C ILE A 38 8.06 23.13 -5.44
N PRO A 39 7.45 24.28 -5.11
CA PRO A 39 7.49 25.40 -6.02
C PRO A 39 8.85 26.07 -5.81
N ALA A 40 9.70 25.98 -6.82
CA ALA A 40 10.85 26.85 -6.91
C ALA A 40 10.36 28.31 -6.93
N THR A 41 10.77 29.14 -5.98
CA THR A 41 11.33 30.50 -6.18
C THR A 41 11.46 31.30 -4.87
N THR A 42 12.71 31.69 -4.62
CA THR A 42 13.21 32.94 -4.00
C THR A 42 12.85 33.34 -2.55
N ASN A 43 13.96 33.48 -1.80
CA ASN A 43 14.24 34.42 -0.71
C ASN A 43 14.13 33.96 0.76
N SER A 44 15.34 33.85 1.33
CA SER A 44 15.71 34.21 2.70
C SER A 44 15.46 33.18 3.81
N THR A 45 16.54 32.44 4.12
CA THR A 45 17.12 32.13 5.45
C THR A 45 17.61 30.68 5.43
N PRO A 46 18.92 30.39 5.50
CA PRO A 46 19.39 29.01 5.56
C PRO A 46 19.12 28.45 6.96
N LEU A 47 18.05 27.65 7.08
CA LEU A 47 17.92 26.71 8.20
C LEU A 47 18.91 25.56 7.98
N PRO A 48 19.52 25.02 9.06
CA PRO A 48 20.58 24.03 8.94
C PRO A 48 20.04 22.79 8.22
N VAL A 49 20.66 22.50 7.08
CA VAL A 49 20.39 21.32 6.27
C VAL A 49 20.65 20.09 7.13
N THR A 50 19.59 19.47 7.63
CA THR A 50 19.67 18.07 8.07
C THR A 50 20.05 17.26 6.84
N ASN A 51 21.26 16.72 6.85
CA ASN A 51 21.73 15.69 5.92
C ASN A 51 20.73 14.53 5.93
N GLU A 52 19.70 14.59 5.08
CA GLU A 52 19.00 13.37 4.69
C GLU A 52 20.00 12.59 3.85
N THR A 53 20.62 11.60 4.49
CA THR A 53 21.46 10.61 3.83
C THR A 53 20.66 10.11 2.64
N PRO A 54 21.19 10.18 1.40
CA PRO A 54 20.47 9.67 0.24
C PRO A 54 20.03 8.25 0.54
N ALA A 55 18.73 7.98 0.38
CA ALA A 55 18.24 6.62 0.48
C ALA A 55 19.13 5.77 -0.44
N PRO A 56 19.80 4.73 0.08
CA PRO A 56 20.74 3.97 -0.73
C PRO A 56 19.98 3.49 -1.96
N ALA A 57 20.61 3.61 -3.13
CA ALA A 57 20.16 2.97 -4.36
C ALA A 57 20.24 1.45 -4.13
N ILE A 58 19.22 0.92 -3.46
CA ILE A 58 19.14 -0.48 -3.10
C ILE A 58 18.72 -1.20 -4.39
N ASP A 59 19.69 -1.93 -4.94
CA ASP A 59 19.52 -3.00 -5.91
C ASP A 59 18.15 -3.68 -5.74
N GLU A 60 17.31 -3.64 -6.79
CA GLU A 60 16.02 -4.36 -6.84
C GLU A 60 16.18 -5.88 -6.67
N LYS A 61 17.42 -6.40 -6.73
CA LYS A 61 17.75 -7.79 -6.48
C LYS A 61 17.53 -8.16 -5.01
N GLY A 62 16.31 -8.61 -4.73
CA GLY A 62 15.96 -9.23 -3.47
C GLY A 62 14.72 -8.65 -2.81
N ARG A 63 14.16 -7.55 -3.31
CA ARG A 63 12.90 -6.97 -2.80
C ARG A 63 11.68 -7.82 -3.16
N ILE A 64 10.62 -7.69 -2.36
CA ILE A 64 9.34 -8.35 -2.57
C ILE A 64 8.85 -8.10 -4.00
N SER A 65 8.49 -9.18 -4.70
CA SER A 65 7.96 -9.07 -6.06
C SER A 65 6.51 -8.54 -6.06
N SER A 66 6.10 -7.87 -7.14
CA SER A 66 4.72 -7.40 -7.30
C SER A 66 3.69 -8.51 -7.16
N ARG A 67 4.04 -9.75 -7.59
CA ARG A 67 3.19 -10.94 -7.43
C ARG A 67 3.00 -11.32 -5.97
N GLN A 68 4.08 -11.29 -5.17
CA GLN A 68 4.01 -11.58 -3.74
C GLN A 68 3.25 -10.49 -2.99
N LEU A 69 3.43 -9.22 -3.36
CA LEU A 69 2.68 -8.10 -2.78
C LEU A 69 1.18 -8.23 -3.05
N ALA A 70 0.79 -8.57 -4.28
CA ALA A 70 -0.61 -8.80 -4.65
C ALA A 70 -1.21 -9.98 -3.87
N MET A 71 -0.43 -11.06 -3.69
CA MET A 71 -0.86 -12.22 -2.92
C MET A 71 -1.03 -11.89 -1.43
N LEU A 72 -0.12 -11.14 -0.83
CA LEU A 72 -0.25 -10.67 0.54
C LEU A 72 -1.47 -9.76 0.72
N ARG A 73 -1.76 -8.86 -0.22
CA ARG A 73 -2.98 -8.04 -0.18
C ARG A 73 -4.25 -8.89 -0.22
N LYS A 74 -4.29 -9.88 -1.12
CA LYS A 74 -5.40 -10.82 -1.20
C LYS A 74 -5.58 -11.58 0.12
N LEU A 75 -4.51 -12.15 0.66
CA LEU A 75 -4.55 -12.92 1.91
C LEU A 75 -4.90 -12.03 3.11
N CYS A 76 -4.45 -10.79 3.14
CA CYS A 76 -4.83 -9.82 4.17
C CYS A 76 -6.33 -9.52 4.13
N ASN A 77 -6.93 -9.42 2.93
CA ASN A 77 -8.38 -9.26 2.79
C ASN A 77 -9.15 -10.51 3.21
N GLU A 78 -8.64 -11.69 2.89
CA GLU A 78 -9.34 -12.97 3.15
C GLU A 78 -9.19 -13.47 4.60
N LYS A 79 -8.04 -13.22 5.25
CA LYS A 79 -7.68 -13.80 6.55
C LYS A 79 -7.55 -12.78 7.68
N LEU A 80 -7.36 -11.49 7.36
CA LEU A 80 -7.11 -10.42 8.34
C LEU A 80 -8.14 -9.29 8.24
N ASP A 81 -9.36 -9.60 7.80
CA ASP A 81 -10.48 -8.65 7.65
C ASP A 81 -10.15 -7.40 6.82
N GLY A 82 -9.17 -7.48 5.92
CA GLY A 82 -8.72 -6.37 5.08
C GLY A 82 -7.95 -5.27 5.80
N ASN A 83 -7.52 -5.48 7.04
CA ASN A 83 -6.75 -4.48 7.78
C ASN A 83 -5.28 -4.44 7.35
N TRP A 84 -5.05 -3.84 6.17
CA TRP A 84 -3.72 -3.70 5.58
C TRP A 84 -2.75 -2.89 6.46
N ASN A 85 -3.25 -1.88 7.18
CA ASN A 85 -2.42 -1.05 8.04
C ASN A 85 -1.89 -1.83 9.26
N ALA A 86 -2.74 -2.65 9.89
CA ALA A 86 -2.31 -3.52 10.97
C ALA A 86 -1.33 -4.60 10.48
N PHE A 87 -1.53 -5.11 9.26
CA PHE A 87 -0.61 -6.07 8.66
C PHE A 87 0.76 -5.45 8.34
N ASP A 88 0.80 -4.25 7.75
CA ASP A 88 2.06 -3.53 7.49
C ASP A 88 2.78 -3.16 8.80
N ALA A 89 2.04 -2.71 9.83
CA ALA A 89 2.60 -2.45 11.15
C ALA A 89 3.19 -3.72 11.79
N SER A 90 2.53 -4.86 11.64
CA SER A 90 3.03 -6.16 12.12
C SER A 90 4.28 -6.61 11.38
N CYS A 91 4.34 -6.40 10.06
CA CYS A 91 5.54 -6.65 9.26
C CYS A 91 6.69 -5.74 9.70
N LYS A 92 6.42 -4.46 9.94
CA LYS A 92 7.41 -3.49 10.43
C LYS A 92 7.94 -3.88 11.82
N ALA A 93 7.08 -4.34 12.72
CA ALA A 93 7.49 -4.81 14.04
C ALA A 93 8.35 -6.09 13.95
N ARG A 94 8.03 -7.01 13.03
CA ARG A 94 8.72 -8.30 12.90
C ARG A 94 10.06 -8.19 12.17
N PHE A 95 10.13 -7.39 11.11
CA PHE A 95 11.30 -7.32 10.23
C PHE A 95 12.08 -6.00 10.35
N SER A 96 11.65 -5.09 11.23
CA SER A 96 12.23 -3.75 11.43
C SER A 96 12.29 -2.89 10.16
N LYS A 97 11.48 -3.21 9.14
CA LYS A 97 11.40 -2.52 7.85
C LYS A 97 9.98 -2.57 7.30
N ALA A 98 9.59 -1.58 6.52
CA ALA A 98 8.25 -1.55 5.92
C ALA A 98 8.06 -2.70 4.92
N LEU A 99 6.81 -3.11 4.70
CA LEU A 99 6.47 -4.29 3.91
C LEU A 99 7.05 -4.25 2.48
N ASN A 100 7.06 -3.06 1.87
CA ASN A 100 7.61 -2.85 0.51
C ASN A 100 9.13 -3.11 0.41
N TYR A 101 9.85 -3.13 1.54
CA TYR A 101 11.28 -3.40 1.61
C TYR A 101 11.60 -4.81 2.10
N LEU A 102 10.57 -5.64 2.33
CA LEU A 102 10.80 -7.06 2.61
C LEU A 102 11.49 -7.73 1.44
N SER A 103 12.27 -8.74 1.77
CA SER A 103 12.86 -9.60 0.75
C SER A 103 11.85 -10.57 0.19
N THR A 104 12.13 -11.12 -0.99
CA THR A 104 11.32 -12.20 -1.58
C THR A 104 11.19 -13.40 -0.63
N LYS A 105 12.23 -13.74 0.14
CA LYS A 105 12.20 -14.84 1.12
C LYS A 105 11.28 -14.54 2.32
N GLU A 106 11.38 -13.33 2.87
CA GLU A 106 10.52 -12.88 3.98
C GLU A 106 9.06 -12.83 3.54
N ALA A 107 8.79 -12.29 2.34
CA ALA A 107 7.46 -12.26 1.76
C ALA A 107 6.88 -13.66 1.53
N SER A 108 7.67 -14.60 0.99
CA SER A 108 7.24 -16.00 0.83
C SER A 108 6.93 -16.66 2.18
N THR A 109 7.69 -16.34 3.23
CA THR A 109 7.44 -16.86 4.58
C THR A 109 6.09 -16.38 5.11
N LEU A 110 5.81 -15.08 5.00
CA LEU A 110 4.53 -14.49 5.38
C LEU A 110 3.35 -15.08 4.59
N ILE A 111 3.52 -15.27 3.28
CA ILE A 111 2.50 -15.89 2.42
C ILE A 111 2.21 -17.31 2.90
N SER A 112 3.25 -18.12 3.13
CA SER A 112 3.08 -19.50 3.61
C SER A 112 2.42 -19.56 4.98
N GLU A 113 2.73 -18.64 5.89
CA GLU A 113 2.06 -18.55 7.20
C GLU A 113 0.59 -18.17 7.06
N LEU A 114 0.23 -17.25 6.16
CA LEU A 114 -1.16 -16.84 5.93
C LEU A 114 -1.98 -17.91 5.20
N ILE A 115 -1.35 -18.69 4.33
CA ILE A 115 -1.99 -19.82 3.63
C ILE A 115 -2.09 -21.04 4.56
N GLY A 116 -1.03 -21.35 5.28
CA GLY A 116 -0.93 -22.51 6.18
C GLY A 116 -1.45 -22.27 7.60
N GLY A 117 -1.90 -21.05 7.91
CA GLY A 117 -2.35 -20.61 9.24
C GLY A 117 -3.70 -21.15 9.70
N GLU A 118 -4.27 -22.16 9.03
CA GLU A 118 -5.36 -22.98 9.57
C GLU A 118 -4.80 -24.13 10.41
N SER A 119 -4.09 -23.81 11.50
CA SER A 119 -4.04 -24.64 12.72
C SER A 119 -3.15 -24.02 13.79
N HIS A 120 -3.69 -23.98 15.01
CA HIS A 120 -3.03 -23.70 16.30
C HIS A 120 -2.89 -22.22 16.72
N GLY A 121 -4.00 -21.71 17.26
CA GLY A 121 -4.05 -21.58 18.72
C GLY A 121 -3.17 -20.49 19.34
N TYR A 122 -3.48 -19.23 19.06
CA TYR A 122 -3.21 -18.15 20.02
C TYR A 122 -4.20 -18.28 21.19
N LYS A 123 -3.96 -19.23 22.09
CA LYS A 123 -4.64 -19.32 23.39
C LYS A 123 -3.59 -19.33 24.51
N SER A 124 -3.85 -18.41 25.45
CA SER A 124 -3.29 -18.28 26.80
C SER A 124 -2.09 -17.33 26.88
N ARG A 125 -2.28 -16.04 27.20
CA ARG A 125 -2.88 -15.44 28.41
C ARG A 125 -2.04 -15.76 29.66
N SER A 126 -1.27 -14.73 30.05
CA SER A 126 -0.94 -14.26 31.39
C SER A 126 -1.51 -15.01 32.61
N ALA A 127 -0.69 -15.03 33.67
CA ALA A 127 -0.91 -15.49 35.05
C ALA A 127 -0.88 -17.03 35.19
N ARG A 128 -0.05 -17.62 36.07
CA ARG A 128 0.32 -17.23 37.43
C ARG A 128 1.58 -17.99 37.85
#